data_AF-A0A423WS74-F1
#
_entry.id   AF-A0A423WS74-F1
#
_cell.length_a   1.000
_cell.length_b   1.000
_cell.length_c   1.000
_cell.angle_alpha   90.00
_cell.angle_beta   90.00
_cell.angle_gamma   90.00
#
_symmetry.space_group_name_H-M   'P 1'
#
loop_
_entity.id
_entity.type
_entity.pdbx_description
1 polymer ?
#
loop_
_entity_poly.entity_id
_entity_poly.type
_entity_poly.pdbx_seq_one_letter_code
_entity_poly.pdbx_strand_id
1 'polypeptide(L)'
;MKSTDLPSPSLKGLFKPFSHIFFILHLIWDFVESDFVTFAVPNTAFGVIGAMASSVLVGEAPFPAQPTLQILQRLPNVVAFNVANLLVFDLANQRSPDSGKITMDQTRRCMLIVIPATLALNYALGPWRQGLFIMVLTWLYNDLRGGDEVFLRELIIAVAYGMFNSGSLIVAVGPGNSLSPLGLVWTVVVSGIILTTMQIQDLKDQDGDRTRGRKTIAVYLGEWVSRTSIAFFICFWSCS
;
A
#
# COMPACT_ATOMS: atom_id res chain seq x y z
N MET A 1 -51.08 43.54 16.93
CA MET A 1 -50.62 42.72 15.79
C MET A 1 -49.10 42.67 15.86
N LYS A 2 -48.52 41.62 16.47
CA LYS A 2 -47.06 41.41 16.55
C LYS A 2 -46.71 40.38 15.46
N SER A 3 -45.95 40.79 14.46
CA SER A 3 -45.37 39.88 13.45
C SER A 3 -44.22 39.12 14.09
N THR A 4 -44.30 37.79 14.10
CA THR A 4 -43.23 36.88 14.50
C THR A 4 -42.42 36.52 13.27
N ASP A 5 -41.22 37.11 13.13
CA ASP A 5 -40.25 36.67 12.12
C ASP A 5 -39.52 35.42 12.64
N LEU A 6 -39.68 34.31 11.93
CA LEU A 6 -38.90 33.08 12.12
C LEU A 6 -37.47 33.30 11.62
N PRO A 7 -36.43 32.84 12.34
CA PRO A 7 -35.05 32.97 11.87
C PRO A 7 -34.83 32.08 10.64
N SER A 8 -34.30 32.66 9.57
CA SER A 8 -33.85 31.95 8.38
C SER A 8 -32.63 31.07 8.71
N PRO A 9 -32.57 29.82 8.22
CA PRO A 9 -31.44 28.94 8.50
C PRO A 9 -30.18 29.48 7.80
N SER A 10 -29.12 29.72 8.58
CA SER A 10 -27.87 30.25 8.05
C SER A 10 -27.21 29.23 7.11
N LEU A 11 -27.00 29.61 5.84
CA LEU A 11 -26.31 28.81 4.82
C LEU A 11 -24.83 28.53 5.14
N LYS A 12 -24.27 29.13 6.20
CA LYS A 12 -22.87 28.94 6.64
C LYS A 12 -22.56 27.54 7.18
N GLY A 13 -23.58 26.74 7.50
CA GLY A 13 -23.40 25.35 7.97
C GLY A 13 -23.11 24.35 6.83
N LEU A 14 -23.57 24.63 5.61
CA LEU A 14 -23.54 23.67 4.50
C LEU A 14 -22.16 23.53 3.83
N PHE A 15 -21.31 24.57 3.95
CA PHE A 15 -19.96 24.59 3.35
C PHE A 15 -18.87 23.98 4.24
N LYS A 16 -19.12 23.79 5.54
CA LYS A 16 -18.18 23.16 6.49
C LYS A 16 -17.86 21.68 6.21
N PRO A 17 -18.82 20.78 5.93
CA PRO A 17 -18.49 19.37 5.69
C PRO A 17 -17.60 19.18 4.45
N PHE A 18 -17.82 19.99 3.41
CA PHE A 18 -17.03 19.93 2.19
C PHE A 18 -15.57 20.33 2.45
N SER A 19 -15.32 21.38 3.26
CA SER A 19 -13.95 21.73 3.66
C SER A 19 -13.28 20.67 4.53
N HIS A 20 -14.04 19.94 5.35
CA HIS A 20 -13.50 18.87 6.18
C HIS A 20 -13.14 17.62 5.36
N ILE A 21 -13.93 17.26 4.35
CA ILE A 21 -13.61 16.13 3.46
C ILE A 21 -12.33 16.43 2.68
N PHE A 22 -12.21 17.62 2.07
CA PHE A 22 -10.98 18.00 1.38
C PHE A 22 -9.77 18.02 2.30
N PHE A 23 -9.93 18.52 3.53
CA PHE A 23 -8.87 18.48 4.53
C PHE A 23 -8.43 17.05 4.86
N ILE A 24 -9.37 16.12 5.07
CA ILE A 24 -9.06 14.71 5.33
C ILE A 24 -8.37 14.06 4.14
N LEU A 25 -8.85 14.30 2.92
CA LEU A 25 -8.22 13.76 1.70
C LEU A 25 -6.81 14.30 1.50
N HIS A 26 -6.60 15.60 1.75
CA HIS A 26 -5.29 16.22 1.71
C HIS A 26 -4.37 15.65 2.78
N LEU A 27 -4.88 15.41 3.99
CA LEU A 27 -4.12 14.78 5.06
C LEU A 27 -3.72 13.34 4.70
N ILE A 28 -4.64 12.55 4.14
CA ILE A 28 -4.33 11.19 3.65
C ILE A 28 -3.23 11.26 2.59
N TRP A 29 -3.34 12.18 1.63
CA TRP A 29 -2.32 12.39 0.61
C TRP A 29 -0.95 12.69 1.23
N ASP A 30 -0.90 13.63 2.18
CA ASP A 30 0.31 14.01 2.90
C ASP A 30 1.01 12.84 3.63
N PHE A 31 0.26 11.80 4.01
CA PHE A 31 0.84 10.59 4.60
C PHE A 31 1.41 9.63 3.56
N VAL A 32 0.71 9.44 2.44
CA VAL A 32 1.04 8.40 1.45
C VAL A 32 1.90 8.92 0.30
N GLU A 33 2.03 10.23 0.11
CA GLU A 33 2.67 10.87 -1.06
C GLU A 33 4.08 10.34 -1.34
N SER A 34 4.91 10.19 -0.30
CA SER A 34 6.29 9.70 -0.42
C SER A 34 6.37 8.29 -1.00
N ASP A 35 5.41 7.45 -0.64
CA ASP A 35 5.41 6.02 -0.94
C ASP A 35 4.42 5.67 -2.07
N PHE A 36 3.58 6.61 -2.50
CA PHE A 36 2.54 6.37 -3.50
C PHE A 36 3.12 5.87 -4.83
N VAL A 37 4.18 6.52 -5.32
CA VAL A 37 4.80 6.16 -6.60
C VAL A 37 5.58 4.86 -6.50
N THR A 38 6.22 4.60 -5.36
CA THR A 38 7.06 3.41 -5.14
C THR A 38 6.26 2.17 -4.77
N PHE A 39 5.09 2.32 -4.13
CA PHE A 39 4.20 1.23 -3.73
C PHE A 39 2.89 1.19 -4.50
N ALA A 40 2.04 2.22 -4.40
CA ALA A 40 0.66 2.13 -4.90
C ALA A 40 0.60 1.96 -6.43
N VAL A 41 1.46 2.67 -7.17
CA VAL A 41 1.53 2.60 -8.64
C VAL A 41 1.90 1.19 -9.14
N PRO A 42 3.04 0.59 -8.75
CA PRO A 42 3.41 -0.73 -9.28
C PRO A 42 2.43 -1.84 -8.87
N ASN A 43 1.91 -1.81 -7.64
CA ASN A 43 0.92 -2.82 -7.20
C ASN A 43 -0.42 -2.69 -7.95
N THR A 44 -0.87 -1.44 -8.20
CA THR A 44 -2.05 -1.18 -9.06
C THR A 44 -1.80 -1.67 -10.48
N ALA A 45 -0.62 -1.38 -11.04
CA ALA A 45 -0.25 -1.81 -12.39
C ALA A 45 -0.23 -3.35 -12.49
N PHE A 46 0.38 -4.04 -11.53
CA PHE A 46 0.37 -5.51 -11.48
C PHE A 46 -1.05 -6.06 -11.46
N GLY A 47 -1.93 -5.50 -10.62
CA GLY A 47 -3.32 -5.96 -10.52
C GLY A 47 -4.11 -5.76 -11.80
N VAL A 48 -4.06 -4.56 -12.39
CA VAL A 48 -4.86 -4.21 -13.57
C VAL A 48 -4.31 -4.86 -14.83
N ILE A 49 -3.00 -4.75 -15.07
CA ILE A 49 -2.36 -5.37 -16.25
C ILE A 49 -2.44 -6.89 -16.12
N GLY A 50 -2.22 -7.45 -14.93
CA GLY A 50 -2.38 -8.89 -14.68
C GLY A 50 -3.82 -9.38 -14.95
N ALA A 51 -4.84 -8.60 -14.58
CA ALA A 51 -6.22 -8.93 -14.89
C ALA A 51 -6.52 -8.86 -16.40
N MET A 52 -5.90 -7.90 -17.11
CA MET A 52 -6.04 -7.75 -18.56
C MET A 52 -5.26 -8.82 -19.36
N ALA A 53 -4.16 -9.32 -18.81
CA ALA A 53 -3.25 -10.26 -19.46
C ALA A 53 -3.78 -11.70 -19.60
N SER A 54 -5.09 -11.91 -19.38
CA SER A 54 -5.88 -13.16 -19.60
C SER A 54 -6.27 -13.91 -18.32
N SER A 55 -7.35 -14.70 -18.43
CA SER A 55 -7.95 -15.57 -17.42
C SER A 55 -7.03 -16.70 -16.90
N VAL A 56 -5.73 -16.67 -17.20
CA VAL A 56 -4.77 -17.70 -16.80
C VAL A 56 -4.11 -17.38 -15.44
N LEU A 57 -4.05 -16.11 -15.04
CA LEU A 57 -3.55 -15.70 -13.72
C LEU A 57 -4.61 -15.81 -12.61
N VAL A 58 -5.86 -15.98 -13.03
CA VAL A 58 -7.03 -16.24 -12.22
C VAL A 58 -7.38 -17.71 -12.43
N GLY A 59 -7.79 -18.44 -11.39
CA GLY A 59 -8.15 -19.85 -11.52
C GLY A 59 -9.24 -20.07 -12.58
N GLU A 60 -9.54 -21.33 -12.91
CA GLU A 60 -10.67 -21.70 -13.78
C GLU A 60 -11.99 -21.19 -13.18
N ALA A 61 -12.28 -19.90 -13.36
CA ALA A 61 -13.54 -19.32 -13.02
C ALA A 61 -14.56 -19.89 -14.02
N PRO A 62 -15.78 -20.23 -13.60
CA PRO A 62 -16.84 -20.67 -14.49
C PRO A 62 -17.31 -19.56 -15.47
N PHE A 63 -16.64 -18.40 -15.49
CA PHE A 63 -17.02 -17.21 -16.24
C PHE A 63 -15.94 -16.83 -17.26
N PRO A 64 -16.33 -16.39 -18.46
CA PRO A 64 -15.39 -15.97 -19.50
C PRO A 64 -14.52 -14.80 -19.04
N ALA A 65 -13.38 -14.62 -19.72
CA ALA A 65 -12.50 -13.48 -19.53
C ALA A 65 -13.31 -12.17 -19.44
N GLN A 66 -13.13 -11.44 -18.34
CA GLN A 66 -13.90 -10.23 -18.08
C GLN A 66 -13.55 -9.16 -19.14
N PRO A 67 -14.53 -8.44 -19.69
CA PRO A 67 -14.25 -7.38 -20.64
C PRO A 67 -13.30 -6.34 -20.04
N THR A 68 -12.33 -5.86 -20.82
CA THR A 68 -11.34 -4.86 -20.38
C THR A 68 -11.98 -3.64 -19.72
N LEU A 69 -13.15 -3.21 -20.22
CA LEU A 69 -13.90 -2.10 -19.64
C LEU A 69 -14.31 -2.36 -18.18
N GLN A 70 -14.72 -3.58 -17.84
CA GLN A 70 -15.10 -3.93 -16.47
C GLN A 70 -13.88 -3.95 -15.52
N ILE A 71 -12.72 -4.36 -16.02
CA ILE A 71 -11.45 -4.28 -15.26
C ILE A 71 -11.10 -2.82 -15.00
N LEU A 72 -11.15 -1.96 -16.03
CA LEU A 72 -10.86 -0.53 -15.89
C LEU A 72 -11.86 0.19 -14.97
N GLN A 73 -13.13 -0.20 -14.97
CA GLN A 73 -14.13 0.31 -14.02
C GLN A 73 -13.79 -0.02 -12.56
N ARG A 74 -12.98 -1.06 -12.31
CA ARG A 74 -12.51 -1.43 -10.96
C ARG A 74 -11.17 -0.76 -10.60
N LEU A 75 -10.53 -0.03 -11.51
CA LEU A 75 -9.29 0.70 -11.22
C LEU A 75 -9.40 1.58 -9.95
N PRO A 76 -10.48 2.35 -9.71
CA PRO A 76 -10.61 3.12 -8.47
C PRO A 76 -10.61 2.25 -7.22
N ASN A 77 -11.18 1.03 -7.28
CA ASN A 77 -11.19 0.11 -6.16
C ASN A 77 -9.80 -0.50 -5.91
N VAL A 78 -9.04 -0.78 -6.97
CA VAL A 78 -7.65 -1.25 -6.85
C VAL A 78 -6.79 -0.16 -6.20
N VAL A 79 -6.94 1.09 -6.63
CA VAL A 79 -6.24 2.23 -6.01
C VAL A 79 -6.68 2.41 -4.55
N ALA A 80 -7.98 2.33 -4.26
CA ALA A 80 -8.50 2.43 -2.89
C ALA A 80 -7.94 1.33 -1.98
N PHE A 81 -7.86 0.09 -2.46
CA PHE A 81 -7.22 -1.02 -1.74
C PHE A 81 -5.77 -0.70 -1.41
N ASN A 82 -4.98 -0.26 -2.39
CA ASN A 82 -3.57 0.07 -2.20
C ASN A 82 -3.38 1.25 -1.22
N VAL A 83 -4.09 2.36 -1.44
CA VAL A 83 -3.97 3.56 -0.60
C VAL A 83 -4.43 3.31 0.83
N ALA A 84 -5.52 2.57 1.05
CA ALA A 84 -6.03 2.33 2.40
C ALA A 84 -5.09 1.45 3.24
N ASN A 85 -4.45 0.45 2.63
CA ASN A 85 -3.48 -0.39 3.31
C ASN A 85 -2.13 0.34 3.48
N LEU A 86 -1.70 1.13 2.49
CA LEU A 86 -0.50 1.97 2.58
C LEU A 86 -0.64 3.03 3.68
N LEU A 87 -1.79 3.68 3.80
CA LEU A 87 -2.07 4.65 4.86
C LEU A 87 -1.91 4.04 6.26
N VAL A 88 -2.32 2.78 6.47
CA VAL A 88 -2.11 2.10 7.76
C VAL A 88 -0.61 1.92 8.03
N PHE A 89 0.15 1.49 7.02
CA PHE A 89 1.59 1.33 7.12
C PHE A 89 2.29 2.65 7.45
N ASP A 90 1.97 3.73 6.72
CA ASP A 90 2.60 5.04 6.91
C ASP A 90 2.29 5.63 8.29
N LEU A 91 1.03 5.52 8.73
CA LEU A 91 0.64 5.92 10.09
C LEU A 91 1.38 5.11 11.15
N ALA A 92 1.61 3.82 10.94
CA ALA A 92 2.37 2.97 11.86
C ALA A 92 3.86 3.37 11.90
N ASN A 93 4.45 3.62 10.74
CA ASN A 93 5.85 4.00 10.57
C ASN A 93 6.17 5.41 11.09
N GLN A 94 5.18 6.31 11.09
CA GLN A 94 5.31 7.68 11.61
C GLN A 94 5.06 7.81 13.12
N ARG A 95 5.02 6.71 13.89
CA ARG A 95 4.94 6.75 15.37
C ARG A 95 6.20 7.29 16.07
N SER A 96 7.18 7.79 15.32
CA SER A 96 8.41 8.39 15.85
C SER A 96 8.24 9.91 16.00
N PRO A 97 8.88 10.56 17.00
CA PRO A 97 8.56 11.94 17.43
C PRO A 97 8.69 13.07 16.40
N ASP A 98 9.33 12.85 15.25
CA ASP A 98 9.88 13.91 14.39
C ASP A 98 9.08 14.23 13.11
N SER A 99 7.87 13.71 12.90
CA SER A 99 7.13 13.96 11.65
C SER A 99 6.45 15.33 11.55
N GLY A 100 6.38 16.10 12.64
CA GLY A 100 5.99 17.53 12.67
C GLY A 100 4.54 17.87 12.28
N LYS A 101 3.80 16.97 11.62
CA LYS A 101 2.43 17.22 11.11
C LYS A 101 1.33 16.77 12.07
N ILE A 102 1.54 15.63 12.76
CA ILE A 102 0.57 15.04 13.70
C ILE A 102 1.32 14.49 14.92
N THR A 103 0.77 14.67 16.13
CA THR A 103 1.33 14.10 17.36
C THR A 103 1.18 12.58 17.42
N MET A 104 2.06 11.88 18.14
CA MET A 104 1.97 10.42 18.32
C MET A 104 0.59 9.96 18.84
N ASP A 105 -0.01 10.72 19.76
CA ASP A 105 -1.34 10.42 20.30
C ASP A 105 -2.45 10.58 19.26
N GLN A 106 -2.36 11.59 18.40
CA GLN A 106 -3.29 11.76 17.30
C GLN A 106 -3.13 10.63 16.28
N THR A 107 -1.90 10.28 15.89
CA THR A 107 -1.62 9.15 14.99
C THR A 107 -2.20 7.84 15.55
N ARG A 108 -1.95 7.55 16.84
CA ARG A 108 -2.53 6.40 17.53
C ARG A 108 -4.07 6.41 17.46
N ARG A 109 -4.71 7.55 17.79
CA ARG A 109 -6.17 7.67 17.75
C ARG A 109 -6.73 7.51 16.34
N CYS A 110 -6.06 8.05 15.32
CA CYS A 110 -6.42 7.84 13.92
C CYS A 110 -6.36 6.36 13.55
N MET A 111 -5.31 5.64 13.95
CA MET A 111 -5.18 4.21 13.67
C MET A 111 -6.30 3.34 14.28
N LEU A 112 -6.90 3.75 15.41
CA LEU A 112 -8.07 3.06 15.98
C LEU A 112 -9.28 3.06 15.04
N ILE A 113 -9.36 4.03 14.12
CA ILE A 113 -10.44 4.16 13.12
C ILE A 113 -9.98 3.61 11.77
N VAL A 114 -8.77 3.96 11.33
CA VAL A 114 -8.24 3.61 10.01
C VAL A 114 -8.05 2.09 9.88
N ILE A 115 -7.54 1.40 10.91
CA ILE A 115 -7.35 -0.07 10.82
C ILE A 115 -8.69 -0.80 10.60
N PRO A 116 -9.74 -0.61 11.43
CA PRO A 116 -11.04 -1.23 11.18
C PRO A 116 -11.64 -0.83 9.83
N ALA A 117 -11.52 0.44 9.43
CA ALA A 117 -12.04 0.91 8.15
C ALA A 117 -11.34 0.25 6.96
N THR A 118 -10.01 0.12 7.01
CA THR A 118 -9.22 -0.56 5.97
C THR A 118 -9.54 -2.05 5.92
N LEU A 119 -9.69 -2.73 7.06
CA LEU A 119 -10.12 -4.14 7.08
C LEU A 119 -11.54 -4.33 6.52
N ALA A 120 -12.47 -3.43 6.85
CA ALA A 120 -13.82 -3.44 6.29
C ALA A 120 -13.82 -3.21 4.78
N LEU A 121 -12.98 -2.28 4.29
CA LEU A 121 -12.79 -2.06 2.86
C LEU A 121 -12.20 -3.29 2.17
N ASN A 122 -11.16 -3.90 2.74
CA ASN A 122 -10.54 -5.12 2.22
C ASN A 122 -11.55 -6.28 2.15
N TYR A 123 -12.44 -6.38 3.13
CA TYR A 123 -13.55 -7.34 3.12
C TYR A 123 -14.56 -7.04 2.01
N ALA A 124 -15.00 -5.78 1.90
CA ALA A 124 -15.97 -5.35 0.90
C ALA A 124 -15.45 -5.51 -0.54
N LEU A 125 -14.15 -5.31 -0.76
CA LEU A 125 -13.50 -5.45 -2.06
C LEU A 125 -13.13 -6.90 -2.41
N GLY A 126 -13.08 -7.80 -1.41
CA GLY A 126 -12.75 -9.22 -1.58
C GLY A 126 -11.38 -9.71 -1.04
N PRO A 127 -10.26 -8.97 -1.13
CA PRO A 127 -8.93 -9.47 -0.73
C PRO A 127 -8.70 -9.38 0.78
N TRP A 128 -9.65 -9.87 1.59
CA TRP A 128 -9.59 -9.75 3.06
C TRP A 128 -8.41 -10.50 3.67
N ARG A 129 -7.98 -11.62 3.09
CA ARG A 129 -6.81 -12.38 3.56
C ARG A 129 -5.54 -11.56 3.39
N GLN A 130 -5.34 -10.98 2.21
CA GLN A 130 -4.22 -10.10 1.92
C GLN A 130 -4.24 -8.89 2.86
N GLY A 131 -5.41 -8.26 3.02
CA GLY A 131 -5.60 -7.18 3.97
C GLY A 131 -5.17 -7.54 5.40
N LEU A 132 -5.60 -8.69 5.90
CA LEU A 132 -5.23 -9.17 7.23
C LEU A 132 -3.72 -9.43 7.35
N PHE A 133 -3.11 -10.09 6.37
CA PHE A 133 -1.67 -10.34 6.35
C PHE A 133 -0.86 -9.04 6.29
N ILE A 134 -1.32 -8.04 5.52
CA ILE A 134 -0.69 -6.72 5.49
C ILE A 134 -0.73 -6.08 6.89
N MET A 135 -1.84 -6.18 7.63
CA MET A 135 -1.89 -5.68 9.03
C MET A 135 -0.86 -6.38 9.92
N VAL A 136 -0.73 -7.70 9.80
CA VAL A 136 0.26 -8.49 10.57
C VAL A 136 1.68 -8.08 10.20
N LEU A 137 1.98 -7.90 8.92
CA LEU A 137 3.30 -7.46 8.44
C LEU A 137 3.62 -6.04 8.88
N THR A 138 2.65 -5.12 8.85
CA THR A 138 2.80 -3.76 9.37
C THR A 138 3.14 -3.76 10.86
N TRP A 139 2.46 -4.59 11.65
CA TRP A 139 2.76 -4.77 13.07
C TRP A 139 4.14 -5.40 13.29
N LEU A 140 4.48 -6.45 12.54
CA LEU A 140 5.78 -7.10 12.60
C LEU A 140 6.93 -6.13 12.25
N TYR A 141 6.73 -5.29 11.23
CA TYR A 141 7.70 -4.29 10.79
C TYR A 141 7.90 -3.22 11.86
N ASN A 142 6.81 -2.61 12.34
CA ASN A 142 6.86 -1.40 13.16
C ASN A 142 6.92 -1.69 14.66
N ASP A 143 5.99 -2.50 15.18
CA ASP A 143 5.83 -2.72 16.63
C ASP A 143 6.82 -3.78 17.15
N LEU A 144 7.11 -4.83 16.37
CA LEU A 144 8.14 -5.82 16.70
C LEU A 144 9.53 -5.45 16.20
N ARG A 145 9.70 -4.27 15.59
CA ARG A 145 10.99 -3.78 15.07
C ARG A 145 11.63 -4.68 14.01
N GLY A 146 10.83 -5.47 13.28
CA GLY A 146 11.33 -6.23 12.13
C GLY A 146 11.93 -5.34 11.04
N GLY A 147 11.51 -4.07 10.97
CA GLY A 147 12.08 -3.06 10.07
C GLY A 147 13.48 -2.57 10.47
N ASP A 148 13.95 -2.84 11.69
CA ASP A 148 15.30 -2.46 12.16
C ASP A 148 16.35 -3.55 11.84
N GLU A 149 15.90 -4.74 11.44
CA GLU A 149 16.72 -5.91 11.13
C GLU A 149 17.02 -5.99 9.63
N VAL A 150 18.30 -5.89 9.24
CA VAL A 150 18.76 -5.71 7.84
C VAL A 150 18.05 -6.65 6.85
N PHE A 151 18.12 -7.97 7.09
CA PHE A 151 17.60 -8.96 6.13
C PHE A 151 16.12 -9.25 6.32
N LEU A 152 15.63 -9.17 7.57
CA LEU A 152 14.22 -9.42 7.86
C LEU A 152 13.35 -8.29 7.33
N ARG A 153 13.82 -7.05 7.36
CA ARG A 153 13.18 -5.89 6.73
C ARG A 153 12.88 -6.15 5.26
N GLU A 154 13.90 -6.53 4.47
CA GLU A 154 13.74 -6.79 3.04
C GLU A 154 12.75 -7.93 2.78
N LEU A 155 12.79 -8.98 3.61
CA LEU A 155 11.86 -10.10 3.52
C LEU A 155 10.42 -9.66 3.81
N ILE A 156 10.20 -8.89 4.87
CA ILE A 156 8.86 -8.37 5.24
C ILE A 156 8.32 -7.49 4.10
N ILE A 157 9.13 -6.58 3.57
CA ILE A 157 8.73 -5.69 2.47
C ILE A 157 8.38 -6.51 1.22
N ALA A 158 9.21 -7.49 0.84
CA ALA A 158 8.95 -8.34 -0.31
C ALA A 158 7.63 -9.14 -0.18
N VAL A 159 7.39 -9.72 1.00
CA VAL A 159 6.13 -10.44 1.27
C VAL A 159 4.94 -9.49 1.26
N ALA A 160 5.09 -8.27 1.81
CA ALA A 160 4.05 -7.25 1.76
C ALA A 160 3.70 -6.89 0.32
N TYR A 161 4.68 -6.62 -0.55
CA TYR A 161 4.44 -6.42 -1.98
C TYR A 161 3.71 -7.61 -2.61
N GLY A 162 4.04 -8.85 -2.26
CA GLY A 162 3.28 -10.02 -2.69
C GLY A 162 1.79 -9.96 -2.30
N MET A 163 1.49 -9.52 -1.08
CA MET A 163 0.10 -9.33 -0.62
C MET A 163 -0.60 -8.18 -1.33
N PHE A 164 0.08 -7.05 -1.56
CA PHE A 164 -0.47 -5.92 -2.30
C PHE A 164 -0.73 -6.27 -3.78
N ASN A 165 0.21 -6.94 -4.44
CA ASN A 165 0.09 -7.40 -5.82
C ASN A 165 -1.07 -8.39 -5.99
N SER A 166 -1.09 -9.45 -5.18
CA SER A 166 -2.15 -10.46 -5.24
C SER A 166 -3.51 -9.91 -4.86
N GLY A 167 -3.58 -9.01 -3.88
CA GLY A 167 -4.80 -8.30 -3.50
C GLY A 167 -5.31 -7.40 -4.62
N SER A 168 -4.43 -6.62 -5.23
CA SER A 168 -4.76 -5.75 -6.37
C SER A 168 -5.31 -6.55 -7.55
N LEU A 169 -4.72 -7.72 -7.85
CA LEU A 169 -5.21 -8.61 -8.90
C LEU A 169 -6.61 -9.17 -8.58
N ILE A 170 -6.85 -9.60 -7.35
CA ILE A 170 -8.19 -10.07 -6.91
C ILE A 170 -9.24 -8.95 -7.08
N VAL A 171 -8.92 -7.72 -6.68
CA VAL A 171 -9.84 -6.57 -6.81
C VAL A 171 -10.11 -6.24 -8.29
N ALA A 172 -9.07 -6.26 -9.13
CA ALA A 172 -9.18 -5.95 -10.55
C ALA A 172 -10.05 -6.95 -11.32
N VAL A 173 -9.91 -8.24 -10.99
CA VAL A 173 -10.67 -9.34 -11.61
C VAL A 173 -12.11 -9.37 -11.09
N GLY A 174 -12.31 -9.01 -9.82
CA GLY A 174 -13.62 -8.85 -9.20
C GLY A 174 -14.04 -10.02 -8.31
N PRO A 175 -15.16 -9.87 -7.58
CA PRO A 175 -15.59 -10.80 -6.54
C PRO A 175 -15.76 -12.24 -7.04
N GLY A 176 -15.46 -13.21 -6.17
CA GLY A 176 -15.64 -14.64 -6.46
C GLY A 176 -14.50 -15.29 -7.26
N ASN A 177 -13.50 -14.52 -7.68
CA ASN A 177 -12.34 -15.02 -8.39
C ASN A 177 -11.15 -15.22 -7.44
N SER A 178 -10.38 -16.28 -7.65
CA SER A 178 -9.14 -16.57 -6.93
C SER A 178 -7.95 -16.61 -7.87
N LEU A 179 -6.74 -16.40 -7.34
CA LEU A 179 -5.51 -16.57 -8.12
C LEU A 179 -5.38 -18.02 -8.60
N SER A 180 -4.93 -18.20 -9.84
CA SER A 180 -4.47 -19.50 -10.32
C SER A 180 -3.10 -19.84 -9.73
N PRO A 181 -2.63 -21.09 -9.89
CA PRO A 181 -1.23 -21.42 -9.62
C PRO A 181 -0.24 -20.51 -10.36
N LEU A 182 -0.55 -20.13 -11.61
CA LEU A 182 0.30 -19.22 -12.38
C LEU A 182 0.28 -17.78 -11.81
N GLY A 183 -0.87 -17.29 -11.37
CA GLY A 183 -0.99 -16.01 -10.67
C GLY A 183 -0.19 -15.97 -9.37
N LEU A 184 -0.18 -17.09 -8.63
CA LEU A 184 0.67 -17.25 -7.44
C LEU A 184 2.16 -17.24 -7.81
N VAL A 185 2.56 -17.96 -8.87
CA VAL A 185 3.95 -17.96 -9.36
C VAL A 185 4.39 -16.54 -9.71
N TRP A 186 3.61 -15.79 -10.49
CA TRP A 186 3.96 -14.40 -10.83
C TRP A 186 3.99 -13.47 -9.62
N THR A 187 3.11 -13.68 -8.63
CA THR A 187 3.17 -12.95 -7.36
C THR A 187 4.50 -13.22 -6.65
N VAL A 188 4.95 -14.47 -6.60
CA VAL A 188 6.23 -14.87 -5.99
C VAL A 188 7.41 -14.32 -6.77
N VAL A 189 7.38 -14.38 -8.11
CA VAL A 189 8.42 -13.82 -8.99
C VAL A 189 8.58 -12.31 -8.74
N VAL A 190 7.48 -11.55 -8.76
CA VAL A 190 7.54 -10.11 -8.49
C VAL A 190 7.99 -9.82 -7.06
N SER A 191 7.58 -10.62 -6.08
CA SER A 191 8.09 -10.50 -4.70
C SER A 191 9.60 -10.74 -4.63
N GLY A 192 10.13 -11.68 -5.41
CA GLY A 192 11.57 -11.93 -5.53
C GLY A 192 12.33 -10.79 -6.20
N ILE A 193 11.75 -10.15 -7.22
CA ILE A 193 12.29 -8.93 -7.83
C ILE A 193 12.39 -7.84 -6.75
N ILE A 194 11.33 -7.60 -6.00
CA ILE A 194 11.33 -6.61 -4.91
C ILE A 194 12.39 -6.97 -3.86
N LEU A 195 12.41 -8.19 -3.34
CA LEU A 195 13.39 -8.64 -2.34
C LEU A 195 14.84 -8.34 -2.73
N THR A 196 15.16 -8.43 -4.01
CA THR A 196 16.52 -8.31 -4.53
C THR A 196 16.89 -6.91 -5.01
N THR A 197 15.91 -6.06 -5.29
CA THR A 197 16.11 -4.72 -5.90
C THR A 197 15.62 -3.55 -5.05
N MET A 198 14.75 -3.78 -4.05
CA MET A 198 14.13 -2.73 -3.23
C MET A 198 15.15 -1.86 -2.49
N GLN A 199 16.28 -2.43 -2.08
CA GLN A 199 17.41 -1.73 -1.49
C GLN A 199 17.95 -0.54 -2.33
N ILE A 200 17.55 -0.40 -3.59
CA ILE A 200 17.81 0.81 -4.39
C ILE A 200 17.20 2.07 -3.77
N GLN A 201 16.13 1.94 -2.98
CA GLN A 201 15.52 3.08 -2.28
C GLN A 201 16.43 3.56 -1.15
N ASP A 202 16.98 2.63 -0.36
CA ASP A 202 17.91 2.94 0.74
C ASP A 202 19.19 3.64 0.26
N LEU A 203 19.60 3.42 -1.00
CA LEU A 203 20.73 4.15 -1.59
C LEU A 203 20.49 5.66 -1.68
N LYS A 204 19.23 6.10 -1.79
CA LYS A 204 18.86 7.52 -1.84
C LYS A 204 18.81 8.14 -0.44
N ASP A 205 18.43 7.34 0.55
CA ASP A 205 18.09 7.80 1.89
C ASP A 205 19.15 7.51 2.96
N GLN A 206 20.39 7.18 2.54
CA GLN A 206 21.47 6.76 3.44
C GLN A 206 21.74 7.73 4.60
N ASP A 207 21.71 9.05 4.35
CA ASP A 207 21.98 10.03 5.39
C ASP A 207 20.85 10.08 6.44
N GLY A 208 19.60 9.93 5.99
CA GLY A 208 18.45 9.77 6.87
C GLY A 208 18.52 8.47 7.68
N ASP A 209 18.89 7.37 7.05
CA ASP A 209 19.04 6.07 7.69
C ASP A 209 20.16 6.07 8.74
N ARG A 210 21.32 6.68 8.43
CA ARG A 210 22.42 6.85 9.39
C ARG A 210 21.99 7.67 10.59
N THR A 211 21.30 8.79 10.36
CA THR A 211 20.82 9.67 11.44
C THR A 211 19.83 8.95 12.35
N ARG A 212 19.01 8.07 11.79
CA ARG A 212 18.03 7.25 12.53
C ARG A 212 18.60 5.95 13.11
N GLY A 213 19.86 5.63 12.83
CA GLY A 213 20.48 4.36 13.24
C GLY A 213 19.88 3.12 12.54
N ARG A 214 19.22 3.29 11.39
CA ARG A 214 18.65 2.19 10.60
C ARG A 214 19.77 1.39 9.92
N LYS A 215 19.65 0.07 10.00
CA LYS A 215 20.60 -0.86 9.35
C LYS A 215 20.04 -1.34 8.02
N THR A 216 20.13 -0.51 6.99
CA THR A 216 19.82 -0.91 5.61
C THR A 216 21.00 -1.65 4.98
N ILE A 217 20.81 -2.40 3.88
CA ILE A 217 21.91 -3.11 3.21
C ILE A 217 23.02 -2.13 2.80
N ALA A 218 22.65 -0.96 2.27
CA ALA A 218 23.60 0.08 1.87
C ALA A 218 24.44 0.61 3.04
N VAL A 219 23.84 0.78 4.22
CA VAL A 219 24.54 1.25 5.43
C VAL A 219 25.34 0.13 6.10
N TYR A 220 24.81 -1.10 6.13
CA TYR A 220 25.37 -2.23 6.87
C TYR A 220 26.45 -2.99 6.10
N LEU A 221 26.22 -3.33 4.83
CA LEU A 221 27.18 -4.04 3.97
C LEU A 221 28.00 -3.08 3.08
N GLY A 222 27.60 -1.81 3.02
CA GLY A 222 28.26 -0.78 2.24
C GLY A 222 27.64 -0.59 0.84
N GLU A 223 27.83 0.61 0.32
CA GLU A 223 27.25 1.06 -0.95
C GLU A 223 27.68 0.20 -2.15
N TRP A 224 28.95 -0.22 -2.19
CA TRP A 224 29.46 -1.05 -3.28
C TRP A 224 28.73 -2.40 -3.37
N VAL A 225 28.50 -3.06 -2.23
CA VAL A 225 27.78 -4.35 -2.18
C VAL A 225 26.33 -4.15 -2.60
N SER A 226 25.69 -3.08 -2.11
CA SER A 226 24.30 -2.78 -2.48
C SER A 226 24.18 -2.51 -3.98
N ARG A 227 25.01 -1.63 -4.56
CA ARG A 227 24.97 -1.31 -6.00
C ARG A 227 25.25 -2.51 -6.89
N THR A 228 26.27 -3.30 -6.57
CA THR A 228 26.65 -4.46 -7.39
C THR A 228 25.61 -5.58 -7.32
N SER A 229 25.04 -5.85 -6.14
CA SER A 229 23.95 -6.82 -6.01
C SER A 229 22.69 -6.38 -6.75
N ILE A 230 22.28 -5.11 -6.66
CA ILE A 230 21.16 -4.56 -7.44
C ILE A 230 21.42 -4.74 -8.94
N ALA A 231 22.60 -4.35 -9.43
CA ALA A 231 22.95 -4.47 -10.85
C ALA A 231 22.88 -5.93 -11.33
N PHE A 232 23.43 -6.86 -10.54
CA PHE A 232 23.36 -8.28 -10.82
C PHE A 232 21.91 -8.77 -10.92
N PHE A 233 21.06 -8.47 -9.93
CA PHE A 233 19.69 -8.97 -9.91
C PHE A 233 18.81 -8.33 -10.99
N ILE A 234 18.99 -7.05 -11.30
CA ILE A 234 18.30 -6.43 -12.45
C ILE A 234 18.67 -7.18 -13.74
N CYS A 235 19.95 -7.45 -13.98
CA CYS A 235 20.38 -8.22 -15.15
C CYS A 235 19.80 -9.64 -15.15
N PHE A 236 19.85 -10.32 -14.00
CA PHE A 236 19.29 -11.67 -13.84
C PHE A 236 17.82 -11.70 -14.23
N TRP A 237 16.97 -10.87 -13.62
CA TRP A 237 15.53 -10.81 -13.89
C TRP A 237 15.18 -10.32 -15.30
N SER A 238 16.07 -9.58 -15.96
CA SER A 238 15.84 -9.11 -17.34
C SER A 238 16.16 -10.17 -18.39
N CYS A 239 16.99 -11.16 -18.05
CA CYS A 239 17.49 -12.18 -18.97
C CYS A 239 16.94 -13.59 -18.69
N SER A 240 16.16 -13.75 -17.61
CA SER A 240 15.50 -15.02 -17.26
C SER A 240 14.06 -15.06 -17.74
#